data_AF-A0A1F6V4D3-F1
#
_entry.id   AF-A0A1F6V4D3-F1
#
_cell.length_a   1.000
_cell.length_b   1.000
_cell.length_c   1.000
_cell.angle_alpha   90.00
_cell.angle_beta   90.00
_cell.angle_gamma   90.00
#
_symmetry.space_group_name_H-M   'P 1'
#
loop_
_entity.id
_entity.type
_entity.pdbx_description
1 polymer ?
#
loop_
_entity_poly.entity_id
_entity_poly.type
_entity_poly.pdbx_seq_one_letter_code
_entity_poly.pdbx_strand_id
1 'polypeptide(L)' 'MQAVAQFPNRAGWVIGDRIDSEIKYGNELGLKTVLFRHATGKYRGLVPKSGLEKPTYIVESFLGLRRVLGVEEREGVME' A
#
# COMPACT_ATOMS: atom_id res chain seq x y z
N MET A 1 -9.27 5.05 -11.93
CA MET A 1 -9.24 3.98 -12.98
C MET A 1 -8.10 4.12 -13.99
N GLN A 2 -7.61 5.33 -14.29
CA GLN A 2 -6.58 5.53 -15.33
C GLN A 2 -5.24 4.81 -15.09
N ALA A 3 -4.77 4.71 -13.85
CA ALA A 3 -3.44 4.14 -13.58
C ALA A 3 -3.31 2.65 -13.92
N VAL A 4 -4.29 1.81 -13.55
CA VAL A 4 -4.23 0.35 -13.84
C VAL A 4 -4.48 0.08 -15.33
N ALA A 5 -5.35 0.86 -15.97
CA ALA A 5 -5.63 0.74 -17.40
C ALA A 5 -4.39 1.03 -18.28
N GLN A 6 -3.44 1.84 -17.80
CA GLN A 6 -2.17 2.09 -18.48
C GLN A 6 -1.22 0.87 -18.45
N PHE A 7 -1.43 -0.08 -17.54
CA PHE A 7 -0.56 -1.24 -17.34
C PHE A 7 -1.38 -2.54 -17.20
N PRO A 8 -2.13 -2.96 -18.23
CA PRO A 8 -3.10 -4.05 -18.12
C PRO A 8 -2.47 -5.41 -17.78
N ASN A 9 -1.18 -5.60 -18.04
CA ASN A 9 -0.45 -6.84 -17.79
C ASN A 9 0.42 -6.79 -16.52
N ARG A 10 0.20 -5.83 -15.62
CA ARG A 10 0.95 -5.72 -14.35
C ARG A 10 0.01 -5.78 -13.16
N ALA A 11 0.45 -6.45 -12.10
CA ALA A 11 -0.25 -6.44 -10.83
C ALA A 11 -0.16 -5.02 -10.22
N GLY A 12 -1.31 -4.35 -10.12
CA GLY A 12 -1.43 -3.06 -9.42
C GLY A 12 -1.53 -3.24 -7.90
N TRP A 13 -0.93 -2.30 -7.16
CA TRP A 13 -1.01 -2.25 -5.71
C TRP A 13 -1.49 -0.86 -5.29
N VAL A 14 -2.23 -0.79 -4.19
CA VAL A 14 -2.59 0.49 -3.56
C VAL A 14 -1.80 0.62 -2.27
N ILE A 15 -1.09 1.73 -2.13
CA ILE A 15 -0.26 2.06 -0.96
C ILE A 15 -0.74 3.41 -0.46
N GLY A 16 -1.11 3.48 0.82
CA GLY A 16 -1.69 4.68 1.40
C GLY A 16 -1.75 4.64 2.92
N ASP A 17 -2.07 5.75 3.56
CA ASP A 17 -2.17 5.88 5.02
C ASP A 17 -3.62 5.92 5.54
N ARG A 18 -4.61 5.96 4.63
CA ARG A 18 -6.02 6.06 4.96
C ARG A 18 -6.81 4.77 4.67
N ILE A 19 -7.28 4.15 5.74
CA ILE A 19 -8.10 2.92 5.63
C ILE A 19 -9.50 3.17 5.02
N ASP A 20 -10.08 4.34 5.27
CA ASP A 20 -11.46 4.71 4.93
C ASP A 20 -11.64 5.10 3.45
N SER A 21 -10.54 5.24 2.72
CA SER A 21 -10.52 5.72 1.34
C SER A 21 -9.59 4.87 0.49
N GLU A 22 -8.27 4.94 0.69
CA GLU A 22 -7.29 4.28 -0.17
C GLU A 22 -7.35 2.76 -0.06
N ILE A 23 -7.33 2.23 1.16
CA ILE A 23 -7.42 0.78 1.39
C ILE A 23 -8.77 0.25 0.94
N LYS A 24 -9.85 0.95 1.31
CA LYS A 24 -11.20 0.63 0.87
C LYS A 24 -11.32 0.54 -0.64
N TYR A 25 -10.87 1.58 -1.33
CA TYR A 25 -10.94 1.65 -2.79
C TYR A 25 -10.05 0.59 -3.46
N GLY A 26 -8.85 0.33 -2.93
CA GLY A 26 -7.99 -0.74 -3.44
C GLY A 26 -8.62 -2.13 -3.32
N ASN A 27 -9.25 -2.40 -2.18
CA ASN A 27 -9.97 -3.66 -1.95
C ASN A 27 -11.22 -3.78 -2.83
N GLU A 28 -11.98 -2.70 -3.05
CA GLU A 28 -13.12 -2.67 -3.99
C GLU A 28 -12.70 -3.04 -5.42
N LEU A 29 -11.47 -2.69 -5.81
CA LEU A 29 -10.88 -3.04 -7.10
C LEU A 29 -10.21 -4.43 -7.13
N GLY A 30 -10.23 -5.17 -6.03
CA GLY A 30 -9.55 -6.47 -5.92
C GLY A 30 -8.02 -6.38 -5.95
N LEU A 31 -7.44 -5.22 -5.63
CA LEU A 31 -6.00 -5.01 -5.62
C LEU A 31 -5.39 -5.35 -4.26
N LYS A 32 -4.11 -5.72 -4.24
CA LYS A 32 -3.35 -5.80 -2.99
C LYS A 32 -3.18 -4.41 -2.39
N THR A 33 -3.42 -4.28 -1.09
CA THR A 33 -3.38 -3.01 -0.37
C THR A 33 -2.32 -3.01 0.73
N VAL A 34 -1.57 -1.92 0.84
CA VAL A 34 -0.58 -1.70 1.90
C VAL A 34 -0.96 -0.45 2.68
N LEU A 35 -1.24 -0.62 3.96
CA LEU A 35 -1.44 0.49 4.88
C LEU A 35 -0.09 0.94 5.44
N PHE A 36 0.30 2.16 5.11
CA PHE A 36 1.46 2.83 5.68
C PHE A 36 1.07 3.51 7.00
N ARG A 37 1.32 2.84 8.12
CA ARG A 37 0.95 3.29 9.46
C ARG A 37 2.16 3.88 10.16
N HIS A 38 2.46 5.15 9.86
CA HIS A 38 3.52 5.86 10.56
C HIS A 38 3.10 6.18 12.02
N ALA A 39 4.03 6.05 12.97
CA ALA A 39 3.74 6.25 14.41
C ALA A 39 3.20 7.66 14.75
N THR A 40 3.61 8.66 13.97
CA THR A 40 3.15 10.06 14.06
C THR A 40 2.11 10.43 13.00
N GLY A 41 1.59 9.46 12.25
CA GLY A 41 0.65 9.69 11.15
C GLY A 41 -0.71 10.19 11.64
N LYS A 42 -1.30 11.12 10.88
CA LYS A 42 -2.61 11.75 11.16
C LYS A 42 -3.74 10.72 11.37
N TYR A 43 -3.65 9.58 10.68
CA TYR A 43 -4.69 8.56 10.65
C TYR A 43 -4.38 7.29 11.46
N ARG A 44 -3.32 7.31 12.29
CA ARG A 44 -2.85 6.12 13.03
C ARG A 44 -3.91 5.43 13.91
N GLY A 45 -4.86 6.21 14.43
CA GLY A 45 -5.91 5.73 15.33
C GLY A 45 -7.15 5.19 14.61
N LEU A 46 -7.21 5.28 13.28
CA LEU A 46 -8.33 4.72 12.53
C LEU A 46 -8.28 3.19 12.54
N VAL A 47 -9.42 2.59 12.85
CA VAL A 47 -9.61 1.13 12.88
C VAL A 47 -10.61 0.72 11.80
N PRO A 48 -10.39 -0.41 11.09
CA PRO A 48 -11.32 -0.89 10.08
C PRO A 48 -12.71 -1.16 10.64
N LYS A 49 -13.72 -0.58 10.00
CA LYS A 49 -15.15 -0.79 10.33
C LYS A 49 -15.79 -1.90 9.50
N SER A 50 -15.15 -2.29 8.40
CA SER A 50 -15.65 -3.30 7.47
C SER A 50 -14.51 -4.15 6.91
N GLY A 51 -14.87 -5.27 6.26
CA GLY A 51 -13.90 -6.11 5.54
C GLY A 51 -13.17 -5.36 4.42
N LEU A 52 -13.84 -4.40 3.76
CA LEU A 52 -13.24 -3.59 2.71
C LEU A 52 -12.17 -2.63 3.25
N GLU A 53 -12.17 -2.31 4.54
CA GLU A 53 -11.16 -1.42 5.13
C GLU A 53 -9.94 -2.18 5.69
N LYS A 54 -9.91 -3.51 5.57
CA LYS A 54 -8.78 -4.33 6.04
C LYS A 54 -7.67 -4.36 4.99
N PRO A 55 -6.47 -3.85 5.30
CA PRO A 55 -5.36 -3.88 4.36
C PRO A 55 -4.79 -5.30 4.22
N THR A 56 -4.18 -5.60 3.06
CA THR A 56 -3.43 -6.85 2.88
C THR A 56 -2.17 -6.87 3.73
N TYR A 57 -1.46 -5.73 3.81
CA TYR A 57 -0.25 -5.57 4.60
C TYR A 57 -0.29 -4.25 5.39
N ILE A 58 0.38 -4.23 6.54
CA ILE A 58 0.61 -3.01 7.33
C ILE A 58 2.12 -2.83 7.45
N VAL A 59 2.60 -1.63 7.14
CA VAL A 59 4.02 -1.27 7.26
C VAL A 59 4.15 0.06 7.98
N GLU A 60 5.23 0.24 8.73
CA GLU A 60 5.50 1.49 9.47
C GLU A 60 6.66 2.28 8.87
N SER A 61 7.35 1.71 7.88
CA SER A 61 8.55 2.29 7.27
C SER A 61 8.69 1.90 5.79
N PHE A 62 9.47 2.69 5.06
CA PHE A 62 9.83 2.40 3.67
C PHE A 62 10.61 1.08 3.54
N LEU A 63 11.44 0.73 4.54
CA LEU A 63 12.13 -0.56 4.56
C LEU A 63 11.14 -1.72 4.63
N GLY A 64 10.10 -1.61 5.47
CA GLY A 64 9.01 -2.58 5.53
C GLY A 64 8.26 -2.69 4.20
N LEU A 65 7.98 -1.54 3.57
CA LEU A 65 7.36 -1.50 2.24
C LEU A 65 8.21 -2.22 1.19
N ARG A 66 9.53 -1.98 1.15
CA ARG A 66 10.44 -2.65 0.20
C ARG A 66 10.41 -4.17 0.36
N ARG A 67 10.37 -4.67 1.60
CA ARG A 67 10.24 -6.12 1.89
C ARG A 67 8.92 -6.68 1.38
N VAL A 68 7.80 -5.98 1.60
CA VAL A 68 6.48 -6.38 1.09
C VAL A 68 6.44 -6.41 -0.44
N LEU A 69 7.12 -5.46 -1.09
CA LEU A 69 7.19 -5.38 -2.55
C LEU A 69 8.25 -6.31 -3.16
N GLY A 70 9.05 -7.01 -2.36
CA GLY A 70 10.11 -7.89 -2.85
C GLY A 70 11.23 -7.15 -3.59
N VAL A 71 11.48 -5.88 -3.26
CA VAL A 71 12.53 -5.08 -3.90
C VAL A 71 13.85 -5.33 -3.18
N GLU A 72 14.70 -6.17 -3.75
CA GLU A 72 16.08 -6.37 -3.30
C GLU A 72 16.91 -5.09 -3.49
N GLU A 73 17.89 -4.85 -2.60
CA GLU A 73 18.88 -3.80 -2.81
C GLU A 73 19.75 -4.17 -4.01
N ARG A 74 19.53 -3.49 -5.14
CA ARG A 74 20.60 -3.36 -6.12
C ARG A 74 21.55 -2.32 -5.54
N GLU A 75 22.76 -2.76 -5.16
CA GLU A 75 23.88 -1.86 -4.90
C GLU A 75 24.05 -0.95 -6.13
N GLY A 76 23.60 0.29 -5.99
CA GLY A 76 23.78 1.32 -7.00
C GLY A 76 25.17 1.89 -6.83
N VAL A 77 26.05 1.55 -7.78
CA VAL A 77 27.32 2.22 -8.07
C VAL A 77 27.13 3.73 -7.93
N MET A 78 27.89 4.35 -7.04
CA MET A 78 28.10 5.80 -7.06
C MET A 78 28.96 6.09 -8.29
N GLU A 79 28.39 6.76 -9.30
CA GLU A 79 29.17 7.56 -10.26
C GLU A 79 29.54 8.91 -9.65
#